data_AF-A0A934EKS3-F1
#
_entry.id   AF-A0A934EKS3-F1
#
_cell.length_a   1.000
_cell.length_b   1.000
_cell.length_c   1.000
_cell.angle_alpha   90.00
_cell.angle_beta   90.00
_cell.angle_gamma   90.00
#
_symmetry.space_group_name_H-M   'P 1'
#
loop_
_entity.id
_entity.type
_entity.pdbx_description
1 polymer ?
#
loop_
_entity_poly.entity_id
_entity_poly.type
_entity_poly.pdbx_seq_one_letter_code
_entity_poly.pdbx_strand_id
1 'polypeptide(L)' 'MQKQIGALWVKEYTKDGEAKKMLSGTIDLGVMGEVDIAIFPNDQKKEAKHPDYRIILGNSNGKGEMKTKPEKTKKEPF' A
#
# COMPACT_ATOMS: atom_id res chain seq x y z
N MET A 1 -11.35 -23.57 -11.86
CA MET A 1 -11.33 -22.41 -12.77
C MET A 1 -10.73 -21.23 -12.01
N GLN A 2 -9.67 -20.60 -12.53
CA GLN A 2 -9.05 -19.41 -11.93
C GLN A 2 -9.73 -18.17 -12.51
N LYS A 3 -10.27 -17.29 -11.64
CA LYS A 3 -10.84 -16.01 -12.05
C LYS A 3 -9.81 -14.91 -11.78
N GLN A 4 -9.40 -14.20 -12.84
CA GLN A 4 -8.61 -12.98 -12.69
C GLN A 4 -9.52 -11.87 -12.18
N ILE A 5 -9.11 -11.23 -11.08
CA ILE A 5 -9.89 -10.17 -10.41
C ILE A 5 -9.16 -8.82 -10.43
N GLY A 6 -8.08 -8.68 -11.19
CA GLY A 6 -7.33 -7.42 -11.26
C GLY A 6 -5.96 -7.55 -11.89
N ALA A 7 -5.25 -6.43 -11.95
CA ALA A 7 -3.87 -6.33 -12.41
C ALA A 7 -3.13 -5.26 -11.60
N LEU A 8 -1.83 -5.45 -11.42
CA LEU A 8 -1.00 -4.58 -10.59
C LEU A 8 0.24 -4.11 -11.37
N TRP A 9 0.56 -2.84 -11.21
CA TRP A 9 1.82 -2.23 -11.59
C TRP A 9 2.82 -2.32 -10.44
N VAL A 10 4.06 -2.69 -10.76
CA VAL A 10 5.20 -2.51 -9.85
C VAL A 10 5.63 -1.04 -9.92
N LYS A 11 5.68 -0.38 -8.77
CA LYS A 11 6.13 1.00 -8.63
C LYS A 11 7.20 1.10 -7.57
N GLU A 12 8.07 2.09 -7.74
CA GLU A 12 9.09 2.44 -6.75
C GLU A 12 8.70 3.75 -6.07
N TYR A 13 8.96 3.84 -4.78
CA TYR A 13 8.70 5.03 -3.97
C TYR A 13 9.80 5.20 -2.93
N THR A 14 10.14 6.44 -2.60
CA THR A 14 11.11 6.72 -1.55
C THR A 14 10.39 6.85 -0.21
N LYS A 15 10.84 6.09 0.78
CA LYS A 15 10.39 6.21 2.17
C LYS A 15 11.61 6.11 3.08
N ASP A 16 11.76 7.07 3.98
CA ASP A 16 12.87 7.15 4.92
C ASP A 16 14.26 7.21 4.23
N GLY A 17 14.32 7.82 3.04
CA GLY A 17 15.54 7.92 2.24
C GLY A 17 15.90 6.68 1.43
N GLU A 18 15.13 5.59 1.58
CA GLU A 18 15.34 4.34 0.84
C GLU A 18 14.32 4.17 -0.28
N ALA A 19 14.77 3.66 -1.43
CA ALA A 19 13.88 3.23 -2.51
C ALA A 19 13.20 1.92 -2.12
N LYS A 20 11.87 1.95 -2.01
CA LYS A 20 11.02 0.80 -1.69
C LYS A 20 10.11 0.50 -2.87
N LYS A 21 9.74 -0.77 -3.00
CA LYS A 21 8.81 -1.24 -4.04
C LYS A 21 7.40 -1.35 -3.45
N MET A 22 6.43 -0.93 -4.23
CA MET A 22 5.01 -1.13 -3.96
C MET A 22 4.33 -1.69 -5.20
N LEU A 23 3.18 -2.32 -4.99
CA LEU A 23 2.29 -2.67 -6.09
C LEU A 23 1.08 -1.75 -6.03
N SER A 24 0.57 -1.31 -7.17
CA SER A 24 -0.71 -0.59 -7.23
C SER A 24 -1.49 -1.05 -8.44
N GLY A 25 -2.79 -1.02 -8.35
CA GLY A 25 -3.63 -1.25 -9.52
C GLY A 25 -5.08 -1.31 -9.12
N THR A 26 -5.85 -2.03 -9.92
CA THR A 26 -7.30 -2.06 -9.78
C THR A 26 -7.76 -3.51 -9.61
N ILE A 27 -8.70 -3.72 -8.70
CA ILE A 27 -9.37 -4.99 -8.48
C ILE A 27 -10.84 -4.85 -8.87
N ASP A 28 -11.34 -5.81 -9.64
CA ASP A 28 -12.75 -6.01 -9.96
C ASP A 28 -13.42 -6.83 -8.84
N LEU A 29 -14.32 -6.19 -8.10
CA LEU A 29 -15.14 -6.80 -7.05
C LEU A 29 -16.52 -7.26 -7.57
N GLY A 30 -16.66 -7.41 -8.89
CA GLY A 30 -17.89 -7.82 -9.56
C GLY A 30 -18.98 -6.77 -9.42
N VAL A 31 -20.07 -7.10 -8.73
CA VAL A 31 -21.23 -6.20 -8.59
C VAL A 31 -20.91 -4.93 -7.79
N MET A 32 -19.84 -4.93 -7.00
CA MET A 32 -19.38 -3.76 -6.25
C MET A 32 -18.51 -2.81 -7.10
N GLY A 33 -18.18 -3.20 -8.34
CA GLY A 33 -17.36 -2.42 -9.26
C GLY A 33 -15.87 -2.59 -9.04
N GLU A 34 -15.11 -1.70 -9.69
CA GLU A 34 -13.65 -1.66 -9.63
C GLU A 34 -13.16 -0.74 -8.52
N VAL A 35 -12.13 -1.18 -7.80
CA VAL A 35 -11.48 -0.38 -6.74
C VAL A 35 -9.99 -0.29 -6.96
N ASP A 36 -9.44 0.89 -6.73
CA ASP A 36 -8.00 1.08 -6.71
C ASP A 36 -7.41 0.55 -5.41
N ILE A 37 -6.27 -0.11 -5.50
CA ILE A 37 -5.53 -0.62 -4.36
C ILE A 37 -4.05 -0.29 -4.46
N ALA A 38 -3.41 -0.25 -3.29
CA ALA A 38 -1.97 -0.21 -3.15
C ALA A 38 -1.51 -1.28 -2.14
N ILE A 39 -0.46 -2.01 -2.49
CA ILE A 39 0.11 -3.10 -1.68
C ILE A 39 1.49 -2.71 -1.22
N PHE A 40 1.72 -2.84 0.08
CA PHE A 40 2.98 -2.54 0.74
C PHE A 40 3.45 -3.73 1.58
N PRO A 41 4.76 -3.86 1.85
CA PRO A 41 5.24 -4.78 2.87
C PRO A 41 4.52 -4.56 4.20
N ASN A 42 4.25 -5.64 4.92
CA ASN A 42 3.59 -5.58 6.21
C ASN A 42 4.63 -5.23 7.29
N ASP A 43 4.71 -3.96 7.63
CA ASP A 43 5.56 -3.44 8.72
C ASP A 43 5.24 -4.09 10.10
N GLN A 44 4.06 -4.71 10.26
CA GLN A 44 3.63 -5.39 11.49
C GLN A 44 3.89 -6.91 11.47
N LYS A 45 4.62 -7.42 10.49
CA LYS A 45 5.03 -8.83 10.44
C LYS A 45 6.04 -9.11 11.55
N LYS A 46 5.60 -9.75 12.64
CA LYS A 46 6.46 -10.14 13.79
C LYS A 46 6.76 -11.63 13.81
N GLU A 47 5.91 -12.43 13.19
CA GLU A 47 5.99 -13.90 13.18
C GLU A 47 5.81 -14.44 11.76
N ALA A 48 6.30 -15.66 11.51
CA ALA A 48 6.22 -16.29 10.19
C ALA A 48 4.77 -16.52 9.71
N LYS A 49 3.80 -16.62 10.63
CA LYS A 49 2.38 -16.81 10.31
C LYS A 49 1.68 -15.51 9.90
N HIS A 50 2.32 -14.36 10.03
CA HIS A 50 1.72 -13.08 9.65
C HIS A 50 1.83 -12.86 8.14
N PRO A 51 0.83 -12.20 7.52
CA PRO A 51 0.88 -11.84 6.10
C PRO A 51 2.12 -10.99 5.75
N ASP A 52 2.71 -11.26 4.59
CA ASP A 52 3.87 -10.50 4.07
C ASP A 52 3.51 -9.09 3.60
N TYR A 53 2.30 -8.91 3.10
CA TYR A 53 1.86 -7.66 2.48
C TYR A 53 0.55 -7.19 3.10
N ARG A 54 0.38 -5.86 3.12
CA ARG A 54 -0.88 -5.20 3.46
C ARG A 54 -1.43 -4.49 2.24
N ILE A 55 -2.76 -4.48 2.11
CA ILE A 55 -3.49 -3.86 1.00
C ILE A 55 -4.24 -2.66 1.55
N ILE A 56 -4.10 -1.52 0.87
CA ILE A 56 -4.79 -0.28 1.17
C ILE A 56 -5.76 0.00 0.03
N LEU A 57 -7.03 0.24 0.37
CA LEU A 57 -8.05 0.68 -0.57
C LEU A 57 -7.82 2.16 -0.91
N GLY A 58 -7.79 2.50 -2.19
CA GLY A 58 -7.83 3.88 -2.66
C GLY A 58 -9.20 4.47 -2.37
N ASN A 59 -9.25 5.59 -1.64
CA ASN A 59 -10.50 6.27 -1.35
C ASN A 59 -10.84 7.18 -2.55
N SER A 60 -11.82 6.79 -3.37
CA SER A 60 -12.25 7.53 -4.56
C SER A 60 -13.03 8.83 -4.28
N ASN A 61 -12.78 9.50 -3.15
CA ASN A 61 -13.50 10.71 -2.71
C ASN A 61 -12.64 11.98 -2.78
N GLY A 62 -11.94 12.16 -3.90
CA GLY A 62 -11.21 13.38 -4.22
C GLY A 62 -9.71 13.16 -4.32
N LYS A 63 -9.07 13.97 -5.16
CA LYS A 63 -7.62 14.06 -5.37
C LYS A 63 -6.87 14.19 -4.03
N GLY A 64 -6.60 13.06 -3.39
CA GLY A 64 -5.85 12.96 -2.16
C GLY A 64 -4.44 12.53 -2.51
N GLU A 65 -3.54 13.49 -2.65
CA GLU A 65 -2.11 13.26 -2.61
C GLU A 65 -1.81 12.30 -1.45
N MET A 66 -1.15 11.20 -1.75
CA MET A 66 -0.71 10.22 -0.77
C MET A 66 0.35 10.88 0.12
N LYS A 67 -0.10 11.64 1.12
CA LYS A 67 0.76 12.27 2.13
C LYS A 67 1.39 11.14 2.94
N THR A 68 2.60 10.75 2.54
CA THR A 68 3.56 10.09 3.41
C THR A 68 3.72 10.99 4.65
N LYS A 69 3.12 10.59 5.77
CA LYS A 69 3.38 11.24 7.06
C LYS A 69 4.88 11.05 7.36
N PRO A 70 5.70 12.11 7.49
CA PRO A 70 7.02 11.97 8.04
C PRO A 70 6.86 11.59 9.52
N GLU A 71 7.48 10.47 9.89
CA GLU A 71 7.52 9.99 11.26
C GLU A 71 8.30 11.01 12.12
N LYS A 72 7.69 11.39 13.25
CA LYS A 72 8.21 12.40 14.18
C LYS A 72 9.61 12.04 14.65
N THR A 73 10.62 12.82 14.28
CA THR A 73 11.94 12.77 14.91
C THR A 73 11.80 13.35 16.32
N LYS A 74 11.82 12.46 17.32
CA LYS A 74 11.93 12.80 18.74
C LYS A 74 13.37 13.30 18.97
N LYS A 75 13.57 14.63 19.03
CA LYS A 75 14.82 15.20 19.57
C LYS A 75 14.65 15.33 21.08
N GLU A 76 15.34 14.49 21.84
CA GLU A 76 15.58 14.70 23.27
C GLU A 76 16.75 15.69 23.41
N PRO A 77 16.62 16.75 24.24
CA PRO A 77 17.72 17.65 24.54
C PRO A 77 18.57 17.09 25.69
N PHE A 78 19.89 17.06 25.49
CA PHE A 78 20.89 17.14 26.55
C PHE A 78 21.61 18.48 26.39
#